data_AF-A0A661WVL9-F1
#
_entry.id   AF-A0A661WVL9-F1
#
_cell.length_a   1.000
_cell.length_b   1.000
_cell.length_c   1.000
_cell.angle_alpha   90.00
_cell.angle_beta   90.00
_cell.angle_gamma   90.00
#
_symmetry.space_group_name_H-M   'P 1'
#
loop_
_entity.id
_entity.type
_entity.pdbx_description
1 polymer ?
#
loop_
_entity_poly.entity_id
_entity_poly.type
_entity_poly.pdbx_seq_one_letter_code
_entity_poly.pdbx_strand_id
1 'polypeptide(L)'
;MKKLLAFVTITTLMAVSAQAATIWWCGTRYGGNGYYTNGFSWKVGGVDAPYGTPPQSFDERGLINNGNGDHVTMPIIDCFITNDYVPVMLGVGSDGPGTLTVTNGGSIIAHQLVIGRGAGTGAGKLYITGGNMEVEDSIEIGISPNKGEVIISQNGFLHLDNTPSFSYNNSNSVINILDTSVLWIDGDQTDFNFVDNGFITTTDPGNMIKEFYNETEERTEYTVIPEPVILGLMSLLGLFFLRRR
;
A
#
# COMPACT_ATOMS: atom_id res chain seq x y z
N MET A 1 -28.83 40.71 -13.21
CA MET A 1 -29.10 39.97 -11.94
C MET A 1 -30.11 38.88 -12.28
N LYS A 2 -29.91 37.57 -12.15
CA LYS A 2 -28.88 36.72 -11.53
C LYS A 2 -28.85 35.42 -12.38
N LYS A 3 -27.66 34.88 -12.60
CA LYS A 3 -27.44 33.53 -13.15
C LYS A 3 -27.89 32.53 -12.09
N LEU A 4 -28.82 31.62 -12.41
CA LEU A 4 -29.12 30.48 -11.55
C LEU A 4 -28.42 29.26 -12.15
N LEU A 5 -27.26 28.95 -11.60
CA LEU A 5 -26.50 27.74 -11.87
C LEU A 5 -27.19 26.62 -11.09
N ALA A 6 -27.88 25.72 -11.78
CA ALA A 6 -28.41 24.51 -11.16
C ALA A 6 -27.26 23.52 -11.00
N PHE A 7 -26.77 23.40 -9.77
CA PHE A 7 -25.86 22.34 -9.33
C PHE A 7 -26.56 20.99 -9.54
N VAL A 8 -26.05 20.18 -10.44
CA VAL A 8 -26.39 18.76 -10.54
C VAL A 8 -25.57 18.04 -9.49
N THR A 9 -26.19 17.77 -8.35
CA THR A 9 -25.65 16.91 -7.31
C THR A 9 -25.59 15.48 -7.86
N ILE A 10 -24.39 15.00 -8.21
CA ILE A 10 -24.14 13.58 -8.44
C ILE A 10 -24.04 12.94 -7.06
N THR A 11 -25.17 12.55 -6.48
CA THR A 11 -25.20 11.56 -5.40
C THR A 11 -25.12 10.18 -6.06
N THR A 12 -23.90 9.74 -6.38
CA THR A 12 -23.66 8.33 -6.65
C THR A 12 -23.88 7.54 -5.37
N LEU A 13 -25.04 6.90 -5.37
CA LEU A 13 -25.51 5.80 -4.54
C LEU A 13 -24.36 4.82 -4.21
N MET A 14 -23.69 4.98 -3.07
CA MET A 14 -22.93 3.87 -2.46
C MET A 14 -23.94 2.97 -1.76
N ALA A 15 -24.56 2.07 -2.53
CA ALA A 15 -25.23 0.91 -2.00
C ALA A 15 -24.15 -0.07 -1.52
N VAL A 16 -23.64 0.14 -0.31
CA VAL A 16 -22.91 -0.91 0.40
C VAL A 16 -23.95 -1.94 0.81
N SER A 17 -24.08 -3.01 0.03
CA SER A 17 -24.88 -4.16 0.44
C SER A 17 -24.20 -4.80 1.64
N ALA A 18 -24.63 -4.43 2.84
CA ALA A 18 -24.39 -5.17 4.05
C ALA A 18 -25.12 -6.52 3.95
N GLN A 19 -24.44 -7.52 3.40
CA GLN A 19 -24.80 -8.91 3.61
C GLN A 19 -23.77 -9.49 4.57
N ALA A 20 -24.21 -9.77 5.80
CA ALA A 20 -23.47 -10.60 6.74
C ALA A 20 -23.28 -11.98 6.11
N ALA A 21 -22.17 -12.15 5.40
CA ALA A 21 -21.74 -13.41 4.85
C ALA A 21 -20.82 -14.07 5.89
N THR A 22 -21.26 -15.22 6.38
CA THR A 22 -20.39 -16.18 7.06
C THR A 22 -19.10 -16.33 6.28
N ILE A 23 -17.97 -15.97 6.89
CA ILE A 23 -16.64 -15.99 6.26
C ILE A 23 -16.26 -17.45 5.98
N TRP A 24 -16.51 -17.87 4.75
CA TRP A 24 -15.87 -19.03 4.16
C TRP A 24 -14.61 -18.57 3.45
N TRP A 25 -13.50 -18.84 4.11
CA TRP A 25 -12.12 -18.83 3.60
C TRP A 25 -12.04 -19.52 2.23
N CYS A 26 -11.98 -18.74 1.15
CA CYS A 26 -11.80 -19.28 -0.19
C CYS A 26 -10.32 -19.64 -0.43
N GLY A 27 -10.11 -20.87 -0.92
CA GLY A 27 -8.81 -21.48 -1.21
C GLY A 27 -8.89 -23.00 -1.11
N THR A 28 -9.31 -23.66 -2.20
CA THR A 28 -9.51 -25.11 -2.30
C THR A 28 -8.24 -25.94 -2.08
N ARG A 29 -8.41 -27.18 -1.57
CA ARG A 29 -7.42 -28.18 -1.14
C ARG A 29 -6.26 -28.54 -2.11
N TYR A 30 -6.18 -27.96 -3.30
CA TYR A 30 -5.13 -28.26 -4.27
C TYR A 30 -4.67 -27.00 -5.02
N GLY A 31 -3.50 -26.50 -4.61
CA GLY A 31 -2.51 -25.71 -5.36
C GLY A 31 -2.96 -24.71 -6.44
N GLY A 32 -2.71 -23.43 -6.16
CA GLY A 32 -2.64 -22.35 -7.16
C GLY A 32 -2.93 -21.00 -6.53
N ASN A 33 -1.99 -20.05 -6.66
CA ASN A 33 -2.01 -18.66 -6.17
C ASN A 33 -2.22 -18.50 -4.65
N GLY A 34 -1.28 -17.83 -3.97
CA GLY A 34 -1.21 -17.79 -2.51
C GLY A 34 -2.41 -17.06 -1.93
N TYR A 35 -3.48 -17.75 -1.58
CA TYR A 35 -4.56 -17.15 -0.79
C TYR A 35 -4.05 -16.83 0.62
N TYR A 36 -4.60 -15.79 1.26
CA TYR A 36 -4.37 -15.52 2.70
C TYR A 36 -4.62 -16.77 3.57
N THR A 37 -5.45 -17.71 3.09
CA THR A 37 -5.77 -19.02 3.69
C THR A 37 -4.70 -20.09 3.53
N ASN A 38 -3.77 -19.91 2.60
CA ASN A 38 -2.70 -20.86 2.37
C ASN A 38 -1.59 -20.64 3.39
N GLY A 39 -1.70 -21.31 4.53
CA GLY A 39 -0.76 -21.14 5.62
C GLY A 39 0.69 -21.50 5.30
N PHE A 40 0.99 -22.17 4.17
CA PHE A 40 2.35 -22.39 3.69
C PHE A 40 3.09 -21.07 3.35
N SER A 41 2.34 -19.98 3.19
CA SER A 41 2.89 -18.66 2.91
C SER A 41 3.21 -17.82 4.16
N TRP A 42 2.97 -18.37 5.36
CA TRP A 42 2.96 -17.61 6.61
C TRP A 42 3.84 -18.26 7.68
N LYS A 43 4.52 -17.42 8.45
CA LYS A 43 5.14 -17.79 9.73
C LYS A 43 4.43 -17.05 10.86
N VAL A 44 3.96 -17.80 11.86
CA VAL A 44 3.27 -17.27 13.04
C VAL A 44 4.19 -17.36 14.26
N GLY A 45 4.44 -16.23 14.93
CA GLY A 45 5.15 -16.19 16.23
C GLY A 45 6.64 -16.60 16.23
N GLY A 46 7.36 -16.23 17.29
CA GLY A 46 8.82 -16.40 17.46
C GLY A 46 9.32 -17.82 17.73
N VAL A 47 8.53 -18.84 17.42
CA VAL A 47 8.90 -20.26 17.50
C VAL A 47 8.55 -20.86 16.15
N ASP A 48 9.24 -21.91 15.73
CA ASP A 48 9.05 -22.62 14.46
C ASP A 48 7.62 -23.17 14.30
N ALA A 49 6.63 -22.29 14.10
CA ALA A 49 5.30 -22.67 13.66
C ALA A 49 5.47 -23.36 12.31
N PRO A 50 4.93 -24.57 12.13
CA PRO A 50 5.06 -25.28 10.88
C PRO A 50 4.45 -24.41 9.78
N TYR A 51 5.24 -24.09 8.75
CA TYR A 51 4.74 -23.52 7.50
C TYR A 51 3.47 -24.29 7.11
N GLY A 52 2.33 -23.62 7.02
CA GLY A 52 1.06 -24.31 6.75
C GLY A 52 -0.18 -23.74 7.43
N THR A 53 -0.04 -22.88 8.44
CA THR A 53 -1.19 -22.25 9.13
C THR A 53 -1.30 -20.75 8.85
N PRO A 54 -2.45 -20.25 8.35
CA PRO A 54 -2.67 -18.82 8.19
C PRO A 54 -2.70 -18.14 9.57
N PRO A 55 -2.20 -16.89 9.69
CA PRO A 55 -2.22 -16.16 10.95
C PRO A 55 -3.66 -15.86 11.38
N GLN A 56 -3.87 -15.85 12.68
CA GLN A 56 -5.14 -15.55 13.36
C GLN A 56 -5.01 -14.22 14.11
N SER A 57 -6.14 -13.63 14.49
CA SER A 57 -6.15 -12.31 15.14
C SER A 57 -5.51 -12.23 16.51
N PHE A 58 -5.43 -13.36 17.22
CA PHE A 58 -4.72 -13.43 18.49
C PHE A 58 -3.22 -13.67 18.33
N ASP A 59 -2.74 -13.88 17.10
CA ASP A 59 -1.30 -14.02 16.87
C ASP A 59 -0.63 -12.67 17.01
N GLU A 60 0.45 -12.64 17.80
CA GLU A 60 1.26 -11.43 17.95
C GLU A 60 1.85 -10.96 16.62
N ARG A 61 2.13 -11.90 15.71
CA ARG A 61 2.77 -11.63 14.41
C ARG A 61 2.37 -12.66 13.36
N GLY A 62 1.98 -12.18 12.17
CA GLY A 62 1.96 -12.95 10.92
C GLY A 62 3.03 -12.44 9.96
N LEU A 63 4.05 -13.25 9.70
CA LEU A 63 5.20 -12.87 8.90
C LEU A 63 5.19 -13.57 7.53
N ILE A 64 5.41 -12.78 6.49
CA ILE A 64 5.63 -13.21 5.11
C ILE A 64 7.12 -13.06 4.85
N ASN A 65 7.89 -14.12 5.06
CA ASN A 65 9.33 -14.10 4.81
C ASN A 65 9.84 -15.43 4.25
N ASN A 66 10.79 -15.35 3.32
CA ASN A 66 11.52 -16.50 2.82
C ASN A 66 12.78 -16.71 3.69
N GLY A 67 12.59 -17.29 4.88
CA GLY A 67 13.67 -17.53 5.84
C GLY A 67 14.74 -18.53 5.40
N ASN A 68 14.53 -19.31 4.31
CA ASN A 68 15.44 -20.39 3.89
C ASN A 68 15.59 -20.58 2.36
N GLY A 69 15.14 -19.64 1.53
CA GLY A 69 15.29 -19.72 0.06
C GLY A 69 14.23 -20.56 -0.67
N ASP A 70 13.50 -21.45 0.00
CA ASP A 70 12.53 -22.34 -0.64
C ASP A 70 11.08 -21.81 -0.55
N HIS A 71 10.56 -21.43 -1.73
CA HIS A 71 9.14 -21.30 -2.11
C HIS A 71 8.13 -20.80 -1.07
N VAL A 72 8.15 -19.50 -0.77
CA VAL A 72 6.94 -18.82 -0.30
C VAL A 72 6.15 -18.35 -1.53
N THR A 73 4.99 -18.95 -1.74
CA THR A 73 4.02 -18.44 -2.73
C THR A 73 3.59 -17.05 -2.24
N MET A 74 3.77 -16.01 -3.06
CA MET A 74 3.40 -14.64 -2.73
C MET A 74 1.91 -14.60 -2.33
N PRO A 75 1.56 -14.28 -1.07
CA PRO A 75 0.16 -14.16 -0.68
C PRO A 75 -0.53 -13.03 -1.46
N ILE A 76 -1.78 -13.32 -1.79
CA ILE A 76 -2.73 -12.56 -2.55
C ILE A 76 -3.99 -12.48 -1.70
N ILE A 77 -4.44 -11.26 -1.45
CA ILE A 77 -5.72 -10.94 -0.84
C ILE A 77 -6.65 -10.51 -1.98
N ASP A 78 -7.62 -11.34 -2.29
CA ASP A 78 -8.63 -11.13 -3.35
C ASP A 78 -10.06 -11.11 -2.80
N CYS A 79 -10.20 -11.09 -1.47
CA CYS A 79 -11.46 -10.98 -0.76
C CYS A 79 -11.34 -10.01 0.44
N PHE A 80 -12.46 -9.71 1.07
CA PHE A 80 -12.52 -8.86 2.26
C PHE A 80 -12.10 -9.61 3.53
N ILE A 81 -11.18 -9.01 4.29
CA ILE A 81 -10.64 -9.50 5.56
C ILE A 81 -10.77 -8.37 6.59
N THR A 82 -11.56 -8.59 7.64
CA THR A 82 -11.67 -7.63 8.76
C THR A 82 -10.53 -7.79 9.75
N ASN A 83 -10.27 -6.74 10.52
CA ASN A 83 -9.26 -6.69 11.58
C ASN A 83 -9.40 -7.85 12.61
N ASP A 84 -10.60 -8.37 12.83
CA ASP A 84 -10.89 -9.56 13.65
C ASP A 84 -10.19 -10.85 13.19
N TYR A 85 -9.58 -10.86 12.00
CA TYR A 85 -8.89 -12.01 11.41
C TYR A 85 -7.44 -11.71 11.00
N VAL A 86 -6.94 -10.51 11.33
CA VAL A 86 -5.57 -10.09 11.03
C VAL A 86 -4.75 -10.12 12.32
N PRO A 87 -3.54 -10.70 12.33
CA PRO A 87 -2.67 -10.67 13.50
C PRO A 87 -2.38 -9.23 13.94
N VAL A 88 -1.95 -9.06 15.19
CA VAL A 88 -1.60 -7.74 15.74
C VAL A 88 -0.54 -7.03 14.87
N MET A 89 0.45 -7.79 14.40
CA MET A 89 1.43 -7.31 13.44
C MET A 89 1.43 -8.17 12.18
N LEU A 90 1.27 -7.52 11.02
CA LEU A 90 1.52 -8.08 9.71
C LEU A 90 2.92 -7.67 9.23
N GLY A 91 3.83 -8.62 9.08
CA GLY A 91 5.20 -8.37 8.64
C GLY A 91 5.45 -8.87 7.22
N VAL A 92 5.71 -7.98 6.27
CA VAL A 92 6.10 -8.30 4.89
C VAL A 92 7.61 -8.18 4.75
N GLY A 93 8.30 -9.28 4.51
CA GLY A 93 9.76 -9.29 4.41
C GLY A 93 10.46 -8.96 5.73
N SER A 94 9.91 -9.40 6.86
CA SER A 94 10.59 -9.34 8.16
C SER A 94 11.64 -10.45 8.21
N ASP A 95 12.92 -10.12 8.39
CA ASP A 95 14.04 -11.08 8.49
C ASP A 95 14.33 -11.93 7.23
N GLY A 96 13.76 -11.56 6.08
CA GLY A 96 13.97 -12.20 4.77
C GLY A 96 13.15 -11.53 3.67
N PRO A 97 13.31 -11.88 2.39
CA PRO A 97 12.46 -11.33 1.33
C PRO A 97 11.00 -11.77 1.49
N GLY A 98 10.06 -10.86 1.23
CA GLY A 98 8.63 -11.14 1.33
C GLY A 98 7.81 -10.26 0.40
N THR A 99 6.69 -10.78 -0.09
CA THR A 99 5.79 -10.02 -0.97
C THR A 99 4.35 -10.31 -0.64
N LEU A 100 3.54 -9.27 -0.48
CA LEU A 100 2.08 -9.34 -0.31
C LEU A 100 1.42 -8.59 -1.46
N THR A 101 0.33 -9.13 -2.00
CA THR A 101 -0.50 -8.45 -3.00
C THR A 101 -1.94 -8.36 -2.50
N VAL A 102 -2.55 -7.19 -2.60
CA VAL A 102 -3.99 -6.97 -2.42
C VAL A 102 -4.56 -6.59 -3.79
N THR A 103 -5.40 -7.44 -4.37
CA THR A 103 -5.91 -7.26 -5.74
C THR A 103 -7.32 -6.70 -5.72
N ASN A 104 -7.85 -6.33 -6.88
CA ASN A 104 -9.26 -6.04 -7.06
C ASN A 104 -10.17 -7.12 -6.42
N GLY A 105 -11.18 -6.66 -5.68
CA GLY A 105 -12.04 -7.49 -4.81
C GLY A 105 -11.46 -7.80 -3.43
N GLY A 106 -10.14 -7.64 -3.28
CA GLY A 106 -9.41 -7.75 -2.02
C GLY A 106 -9.51 -6.49 -1.18
N SER A 107 -9.73 -6.68 0.11
CA SER A 107 -9.64 -5.61 1.10
C SER A 107 -9.20 -6.16 2.45
N ILE A 108 -8.29 -5.47 3.13
CA ILE A 108 -7.75 -5.88 4.43
C ILE A 108 -7.58 -4.68 5.34
N ILE A 109 -7.98 -4.84 6.60
CA ILE A 109 -7.72 -3.87 7.67
C ILE A 109 -6.67 -4.50 8.60
N ALA A 110 -5.48 -3.93 8.65
CA ALA A 110 -4.39 -4.38 9.50
C ALA A 110 -4.21 -3.45 10.71
N HIS A 111 -3.85 -4.02 11.86
CA HIS A 111 -3.47 -3.22 13.03
C HIS A 111 -2.11 -2.57 12.80
N GLN A 112 -1.04 -3.37 12.85
CA GLN A 112 0.32 -2.92 12.55
C GLN A 112 0.84 -3.56 11.28
N LEU A 113 1.48 -2.77 10.43
CA LEU A 113 2.10 -3.23 9.20
C LEU A 113 3.59 -2.89 9.18
N VAL A 114 4.41 -3.91 8.94
CA VAL A 114 5.86 -3.76 8.85
C VAL A 114 6.32 -4.28 7.50
N ILE A 115 7.03 -3.45 6.74
CA ILE A 115 7.49 -3.79 5.40
C ILE A 115 9.01 -3.67 5.35
N GLY A 116 9.70 -4.79 5.23
CA GLY A 116 11.16 -4.82 5.15
C GLY A 116 11.83 -4.44 6.47
N ARG A 117 11.68 -5.28 7.49
CA ARG A 117 12.33 -5.10 8.81
C ARG A 117 13.32 -6.22 9.10
N GLY A 118 14.35 -5.94 9.89
CA GLY A 118 15.21 -6.98 10.49
C GLY A 118 16.62 -7.02 9.91
N ALA A 119 17.53 -7.71 10.59
CA ALA A 119 18.99 -7.60 10.46
C ALA A 119 19.62 -8.25 9.19
N GLY A 120 18.81 -8.60 8.19
CA GLY A 120 19.23 -9.34 6.98
C GLY A 120 19.46 -8.45 5.76
N THR A 121 19.39 -9.06 4.56
CA THR A 121 19.32 -8.36 3.25
C THR A 121 17.91 -8.45 2.64
N GLY A 122 16.90 -8.68 3.48
CA GLY A 122 15.52 -8.87 3.07
C GLY A 122 14.91 -7.61 2.47
N ALA A 123 14.06 -7.79 1.46
CA ALA A 123 13.21 -6.74 0.93
C ALA A 123 11.74 -7.13 1.14
N GLY A 124 10.98 -6.26 1.78
CA GLY A 124 9.53 -6.37 1.87
C GLY A 124 8.88 -5.60 0.72
N LYS A 125 7.93 -6.21 0.03
CA LYS A 125 7.14 -5.57 -1.02
C LYS A 125 5.65 -5.75 -0.78
N LEU A 126 4.92 -4.65 -0.73
CA LEU A 126 3.47 -4.64 -0.72
C LEU A 126 2.96 -4.10 -2.06
N TYR A 127 2.10 -4.86 -2.71
CA TYR A 127 1.37 -4.44 -3.90
C TYR A 127 -0.10 -4.27 -3.54
N ILE A 128 -0.67 -3.11 -3.83
CA ILE A 128 -2.12 -2.84 -3.76
C ILE A 128 -2.56 -2.51 -5.18
N THR A 129 -3.10 -3.51 -5.89
CA THR A 129 -3.39 -3.46 -7.32
C THR A 129 -4.90 -3.56 -7.55
N GLY A 130 -5.57 -2.43 -7.49
CA GLY A 130 -7.04 -2.32 -7.53
C GLY A 130 -7.77 -2.81 -6.28
N GLY A 131 -7.03 -3.28 -5.27
CA GLY A 131 -7.55 -3.63 -3.94
C GLY A 131 -7.49 -2.47 -2.96
N ASN A 132 -7.90 -2.71 -1.72
CA ASN A 132 -7.91 -1.71 -0.65
C ASN A 132 -7.16 -2.22 0.58
N MET A 133 -6.41 -1.37 1.25
CA MET A 133 -5.81 -1.69 2.53
C MET A 133 -5.93 -0.49 3.48
N GLU A 134 -6.26 -0.79 4.73
CA GLU A 134 -6.28 0.16 5.84
C GLU A 134 -5.29 -0.31 6.92
N VAL A 135 -4.60 0.63 7.55
CA VAL A 135 -3.66 0.36 8.64
C VAL A 135 -4.00 1.25 9.83
N GLU A 136 -4.56 0.64 10.88
CA GLU A 136 -5.16 1.33 12.03
C GLU A 136 -4.10 1.90 13.01
N ASP A 137 -3.04 1.16 13.32
CA ASP A 137 -2.10 1.57 14.38
C ASP A 137 -0.83 2.21 13.83
N SER A 138 -0.05 1.47 13.04
CA SER A 138 1.23 1.97 12.54
C SER A 138 1.73 1.22 11.31
N ILE A 139 2.41 1.95 10.44
CA ILE A 139 3.17 1.39 9.33
C ILE A 139 4.65 1.74 9.45
N GLU A 140 5.49 0.72 9.36
CA GLU A 140 6.95 0.80 9.37
C GLU A 140 7.49 0.36 8.01
N ILE A 141 8.18 1.24 7.29
CA ILE A 141 8.72 0.96 5.94
C ILE A 141 10.25 1.01 5.96
N GLY A 142 10.84 -0.17 5.76
CA GLY A 142 12.26 -0.40 5.59
C GLY A 142 13.10 -0.15 6.83
N ILE A 143 12.68 -0.68 7.98
CA ILE A 143 13.37 -0.51 9.27
C ILE A 143 14.59 -1.45 9.38
N SER A 144 15.78 -0.87 9.26
CA SER A 144 17.11 -1.38 9.66
C SER A 144 17.45 -2.86 9.41
N PRO A 145 18.40 -3.19 8.50
CA PRO A 145 18.84 -2.49 7.28
C PRO A 145 18.01 -2.85 6.02
N ASN A 146 16.88 -3.52 6.20
CA ASN A 146 16.04 -4.02 5.11
C ASN A 146 15.29 -2.91 4.37
N LYS A 147 14.95 -3.17 3.09
CA LYS A 147 14.20 -2.25 2.23
C LYS A 147 12.71 -2.57 2.28
N GLY A 148 11.87 -1.54 2.40
CA GLY A 148 10.42 -1.67 2.29
C GLY A 148 9.90 -0.91 1.07
N GLU A 149 9.10 -1.56 0.24
CA GLU A 149 8.49 -0.92 -0.92
C GLU A 149 6.98 -1.18 -0.90
N VAL A 150 6.21 -0.11 -0.99
CA VAL A 150 4.75 -0.15 -1.21
C VAL A 150 4.47 0.33 -2.61
N ILE A 151 3.63 -0.37 -3.37
CA ILE A 151 3.22 0.01 -4.72
C ILE A 151 1.69 0.00 -4.76
N ILE A 152 1.10 1.14 -5.06
CA ILE A 152 -0.35 1.32 -5.21
C ILE A 152 -0.64 1.60 -6.68
N SER A 153 -1.41 0.73 -7.33
CA SER A 153 -1.66 0.78 -8.79
C SER A 153 -3.07 0.31 -9.16
N GLN A 154 -3.48 0.55 -10.41
CA GLN A 154 -4.76 0.06 -10.95
C GLN A 154 -6.01 0.46 -10.13
N ASN A 155 -6.08 1.71 -9.66
CA ASN A 155 -7.10 2.20 -8.72
C ASN A 155 -7.01 1.55 -7.33
N GLY A 156 -5.81 1.16 -6.92
CA GLY A 156 -5.57 0.70 -5.57
C GLY A 156 -5.71 1.84 -4.56
N PHE A 157 -6.02 1.46 -3.33
CA PHE A 157 -6.24 2.41 -2.24
C PHE A 157 -5.52 1.95 -0.98
N LEU A 158 -4.73 2.84 -0.38
CA LEU A 158 -4.12 2.66 0.93
C LEU A 158 -4.57 3.78 1.85
N HIS A 159 -5.09 3.43 3.02
CA HIS A 159 -5.41 4.37 4.09
C HIS A 159 -4.56 4.05 5.31
N LEU A 160 -3.95 5.08 5.88
CA LEU A 160 -3.14 5.02 7.09
C LEU A 160 -3.76 5.95 8.13
N ASP A 161 -4.13 5.42 9.29
CA ASP A 161 -4.67 6.22 10.40
C ASP A 161 -3.57 7.04 11.09
N ASN A 162 -2.30 6.69 10.85
CA ASN A 162 -1.15 7.29 11.50
C ASN A 162 -0.02 7.58 10.50
N THR A 163 0.79 8.59 10.82
CA THR A 163 1.95 8.99 10.01
C THR A 163 2.92 7.81 9.80
N PRO A 164 3.29 7.47 8.56
CA PRO A 164 4.20 6.36 8.27
C PRO A 164 5.61 6.63 8.79
N SER A 165 6.24 5.58 9.32
CA SER A 165 7.64 5.63 9.74
C SER A 165 8.56 5.05 8.66
N PHE A 166 9.55 5.84 8.24
CA PHE A 166 10.60 5.41 7.31
C PHE A 166 11.95 5.35 8.02
N SER A 167 12.78 4.36 7.68
CA SER A 167 14.18 4.40 8.11
C SER A 167 14.99 5.37 7.25
N TYR A 168 15.45 6.46 7.86
CA TYR A 168 16.35 7.44 7.23
C TYR A 168 17.69 6.85 6.74
N ASN A 169 18.06 5.66 7.21
CA ASN A 169 19.30 4.99 6.82
C ASN A 169 19.16 4.15 5.55
N ASN A 170 17.97 4.06 4.95
CA ASN A 170 17.73 3.27 3.74
C ASN A 170 17.05 4.10 2.66
N SER A 171 17.85 4.62 1.71
CA SER A 171 17.42 5.47 0.61
C SER A 171 16.50 4.80 -0.43
N ASN A 172 15.97 3.61 -0.15
CA ASN A 172 15.11 2.88 -1.08
C ASN A 172 13.78 2.47 -0.45
N SER A 173 13.47 2.96 0.76
CA SER A 173 12.20 2.73 1.42
C SER A 173 11.19 3.74 0.92
N VAL A 174 10.15 3.27 0.23
CA VAL A 174 9.30 4.15 -0.59
C VAL A 174 7.87 3.63 -0.70
N ILE A 175 6.95 4.58 -0.87
CA ILE A 175 5.59 4.34 -1.35
C ILE A 175 5.48 4.89 -2.77
N ASN A 176 5.31 4.00 -3.73
CA ASN A 176 5.05 4.33 -5.13
C ASN A 176 3.54 4.38 -5.39
N ILE A 177 3.04 5.52 -5.83
CA ILE A 177 1.65 5.69 -6.27
C ILE A 177 1.66 5.81 -7.80
N LEU A 178 0.89 4.94 -8.46
CA LEU A 178 0.79 4.83 -9.91
C LEU A 178 -0.66 4.99 -10.37
N ASP A 179 -0.85 5.35 -11.64
CA ASP A 179 -2.17 5.50 -12.26
C ASP A 179 -3.10 6.43 -11.44
N THR A 180 -4.40 6.11 -11.37
CA THR A 180 -5.43 6.80 -10.58
C THR A 180 -5.50 6.33 -9.13
N SER A 181 -4.42 5.75 -8.60
CA SER A 181 -4.38 5.21 -7.24
C SER A 181 -4.21 6.32 -6.19
N VAL A 182 -4.58 6.00 -4.96
CA VAL A 182 -4.66 6.99 -3.88
C VAL A 182 -4.07 6.44 -2.58
N LEU A 183 -3.35 7.30 -1.88
CA LEU A 183 -2.92 7.11 -0.50
C LEU A 183 -3.58 8.19 0.36
N TRP A 184 -4.22 7.79 1.45
CA TRP A 184 -4.70 8.68 2.51
C TRP A 184 -3.92 8.45 3.79
N ILE A 185 -3.62 9.55 4.49
CA ILE A 185 -3.02 9.55 5.82
C ILE A 185 -3.85 10.49 6.69
N ASP A 186 -4.35 10.01 7.81
CA ASP A 186 -5.09 10.86 8.73
C ASP A 186 -4.19 11.93 9.36
N GLY A 187 -4.76 13.09 9.63
CA GLY A 187 -4.07 14.30 10.06
C GLY A 187 -3.46 15.13 8.93
N ASP A 188 -2.91 16.28 9.30
CA ASP A 188 -2.18 17.17 8.39
C ASP A 188 -0.71 16.74 8.29
N GLN A 189 -0.33 16.24 7.12
CA GLN A 189 1.01 15.75 6.82
C GLN A 189 1.86 16.76 6.01
N THR A 190 1.36 17.97 5.74
CA THR A 190 2.01 18.93 4.82
C THR A 190 3.40 19.39 5.28
N ASP A 191 3.68 19.37 6.58
CA ASP A 191 5.00 19.73 7.13
C ASP A 191 6.05 18.59 7.05
N PHE A 192 5.63 17.35 6.75
CA PHE A 192 6.54 16.19 6.71
C PHE A 192 7.33 16.07 5.40
N ASN A 193 6.90 16.77 4.34
CA ASN A 193 7.58 16.82 3.04
C ASN A 193 7.90 15.42 2.47
N PHE A 194 6.98 14.46 2.58
CA PHE A 194 7.22 13.08 2.16
C PHE A 194 7.58 12.94 0.67
N VAL A 195 6.98 13.79 -0.18
CA VAL A 195 7.25 13.79 -1.63
C VAL A 195 8.65 14.32 -1.93
N ASP A 196 9.00 15.48 -1.38
CA ASP A 196 10.31 16.13 -1.61
C ASP A 196 11.47 15.30 -1.03
N ASN A 197 11.22 14.60 0.08
CA ASN A 197 12.18 13.66 0.67
C ASN A 197 12.27 12.32 -0.08
N GLY A 198 11.44 12.09 -1.10
CA GLY A 198 11.46 10.87 -1.92
C GLY A 198 10.87 9.64 -1.23
N PHE A 199 10.10 9.80 -0.15
CA PHE A 199 9.42 8.71 0.54
C PHE A 199 8.10 8.33 -0.14
N ILE A 200 7.43 9.30 -0.77
CA ILE A 200 6.25 9.08 -1.61
C ILE A 200 6.60 9.54 -3.02
N THR A 201 6.56 8.62 -3.97
CA THR A 201 6.98 8.87 -5.35
C THR A 201 5.99 8.29 -6.36
N THR A 202 6.17 8.65 -7.62
CA THR A 202 5.59 7.93 -8.75
C THR A 202 6.72 7.51 -9.69
N THR A 203 6.60 6.35 -10.32
CA THR A 203 7.54 5.89 -11.36
C THR A 203 6.98 6.05 -12.76
N ASP A 204 5.74 6.53 -12.89
CA ASP A 204 5.09 6.78 -14.17
C ASP A 204 5.74 8.00 -14.85
N PRO A 205 6.31 7.84 -16.05
CA PRO A 205 6.96 8.94 -16.73
C PRO A 205 6.00 10.09 -17.05
N GLY A 206 6.38 11.32 -16.71
CA GLY A 206 5.59 12.52 -16.99
C GLY A 206 4.43 12.74 -16.02
N ASN A 207 4.44 12.05 -14.88
CA ASN A 207 3.51 12.26 -13.79
C ASN A 207 4.24 12.79 -12.54
N MET A 208 3.49 13.45 -11.66
CA MET A 208 3.96 13.90 -10.36
C MET A 208 2.97 13.53 -9.25
N ILE A 209 3.46 13.45 -8.01
CA ILE A 209 2.59 13.29 -6.84
C ILE A 209 2.02 14.66 -6.46
N LYS A 210 0.70 14.70 -6.29
CA LYS A 210 -0.02 15.81 -5.70
C LYS A 210 -0.37 15.48 -4.27
N GLU A 211 0.13 16.29 -3.35
CA GLU A 211 -0.31 16.35 -1.95
C GLU A 211 -1.43 17.39 -1.80
N PHE A 212 -2.45 17.02 -1.03
CA PHE A 212 -3.58 17.87 -0.67
C PHE A 212 -4.09 17.52 0.74
N TYR A 213 -4.17 18.51 1.62
CA TYR A 213 -4.82 18.35 2.92
C TYR A 213 -6.30 18.72 2.84
N ASN A 214 -7.17 17.79 3.27
CA ASN A 214 -8.61 17.99 3.37
C ASN A 214 -9.00 18.32 4.81
N GLU A 215 -9.22 19.59 5.10
CA GLU A 215 -9.64 20.06 6.43
C GLU A 215 -11.00 19.51 6.91
N THR A 216 -11.87 19.06 6.00
CA THR A 216 -13.20 18.54 6.37
C THR A 216 -13.14 17.10 6.83
N GLU A 217 -12.26 16.30 6.22
CA GLU A 217 -12.06 14.88 6.54
C GLU A 217 -10.82 14.66 7.41
N GLU A 218 -10.14 15.75 7.80
CA GLU A 218 -8.94 15.76 8.65
C GLU A 218 -7.87 14.77 8.17
N ARG A 219 -7.62 14.71 6.85
CA ARG A 219 -6.66 13.79 6.23
C ARG A 219 -5.86 14.44 5.10
N THR A 220 -4.62 13.97 4.90
CA THR A 220 -3.81 14.28 3.73
C THR A 220 -3.95 13.20 2.66
N GLU A 221 -4.21 13.63 1.44
CA GLU A 221 -4.34 12.78 0.26
C GLU A 221 -3.15 12.95 -0.67
N TYR A 222 -2.61 11.81 -1.11
CA TYR A 222 -1.57 11.72 -2.14
C TYR A 222 -2.13 10.99 -3.35
N THR A 223 -2.06 11.64 -4.51
CA THR A 223 -2.49 11.06 -5.78
C THR A 223 -1.56 11.45 -6.92
N VAL A 224 -1.58 10.68 -8.00
CA VAL A 224 -0.80 10.96 -9.20
C VAL A 224 -1.57 11.93 -10.09
N ILE A 225 -0.90 12.97 -10.55
CA ILE A 225 -1.41 13.86 -11.59
C ILE A 225 -0.43 13.93 -12.76
N PRO A 226 -0.90 14.12 -14.00
CA PRO A 226 -0.02 14.45 -15.11
C PRO A 226 0.79 15.69 -14.81
N GLU A 227 2.08 15.69 -15.16
CA GLU A 227 2.87 16.91 -15.11
C GLU A 227 2.18 17.99 -15.95
N PRO A 228 2.10 19.24 -15.44
CA PRO A 228 1.60 20.34 -16.23
C PRO A 228 2.37 20.41 -17.56
N VAL A 229 1.65 20.34 -18.68
CA VAL A 229 2.17 20.35 -20.08
C VAL A 229 3.18 21.48 -20.34
N ILE A 230 3.22 22.50 -19.48
CA ILE A 230 4.18 23.61 -19.45
C ILE A 230 5.63 23.12 -19.39
N LEU A 231 5.97 22.04 -18.67
CA LEU A 231 7.34 21.50 -18.62
C LEU A 231 7.78 20.90 -19.97
N GLY A 232 6.88 20.18 -20.65
CA GLY A 232 7.08 19.69 -22.02
C GLY A 232 7.19 20.83 -23.05
N LEU A 233 6.47 21.93 -22.83
CA LEU A 233 6.57 23.12 -23.69
C LEU A 233 7.88 23.88 -23.49
N MET A 234 8.38 23.98 -22.25
CA MET A 234 9.64 24.64 -21.90
C MET A 234 10.87 23.90 -22.45
N SER A 235 10.87 22.56 -22.42
CA SER A 235 11.94 21.76 -23.02
C SER A 235 11.97 21.89 -24.56
N LEU A 236 10.79 21.92 -25.20
CA LEU A 236 10.68 22.20 -26.63
C LEU A 236 11.19 23.61 -26.97
N LEU A 237 10.78 24.63 -26.21
CA LEU A 237 11.24 26.01 -26.41
C LEU A 237 12.74 26.15 -26.22
N GLY A 238 13.33 25.51 -25.19
CA GLY A 238 14.78 25.48 -24.96
C GLY A 238 15.56 24.87 -26.14
N LEU A 239 15.05 23.79 -26.73
CA LEU A 239 15.62 23.18 -27.95
C LEU A 239 15.50 24.10 -29.18
N PHE A 240 14.39 24.84 -29.30
CA PHE A 240 14.23 25.84 -30.37
C PHE A 240 15.21 27.03 -30.24
N PHE A 241 15.58 27.42 -29.02
CA PHE A 241 16.59 28.47 -28.79
C PHE A 241 18.03 27.98 -29.02
N LEU A 242 18.33 26.70 -28.76
CA LEU A 242 19.65 26.10 -29.04
C LEU A 242 19.89 25.86 -30.53
N ARG A 243 18.84 25.65 -31.33
CA ARG A 243 18.95 25.39 -32.78
C ARG A 243 19.14 26.66 -33.64
N ARG A 244 19.16 27.85 -33.03
CA ARG A 244 19.33 29.15 -33.69
C ARG A 244 20.76 29.72 -33.62
N ARG A 245 21.75 28.91 -33.25
CA ARG A 245 23.18 29.23 -33.44
C ARG A 245 23.79 28.34 -34.50
#